data_AF-A0A815C858-F1
#
_entry.id   AF-A0A815C858-F1
#
_cell.length_a   1.000
_cell.length_b   1.000
_cell.length_c   1.000
_cell.angle_alpha   90.00
_cell.angle_beta   90.00
_cell.angle_gamma   90.00
#
_symmetry.space_group_name_H-M   'P 1'
#
loop_
_entity.id
_entity.type
_entity.pdbx_description
1 polymer ?
#
loop_
_entity_poly.entity_id
_entity_poly.type
_entity_poly.pdbx_seq_one_letter_code
_entity_poly.pdbx_strand_id
1 'polypeptide(L)'
;MGVILYAYYAGCDPFTAGRIQNVDQILPYFIMDTLGNKKGIPGLFLACAFSGSLSTISSGLNSMAAVIIEDIYKGLMRRKLNRDQQGFVSKLCSVVVGVIVMLLTYFISYLGSVINAAISLSSTLCGPIMGVFFLGFFFPKANRLGALIGFFSSLALQIWIFIGVQLTKHQRSNNRLPLSIANCTDINVLEIMNSSRTTTAATHIK
;
A
#
# COMPACT_ATOMS: atom_id res chain seq x y z
N MET A 1 -6.07 -8.61 -12.02
CA MET A 1 -5.15 -9.56 -11.36
C MET A 1 -5.82 -10.35 -10.24
N GLY A 2 -6.43 -9.71 -9.23
CA GLY A 2 -7.09 -10.42 -8.13
C GLY A 2 -8.14 -11.46 -8.56
N VAL A 3 -8.98 -11.15 -9.56
CA VAL A 3 -10.00 -12.08 -10.09
C VAL A 3 -9.38 -13.30 -10.77
N ILE A 4 -8.27 -13.13 -11.48
CA ILE A 4 -7.57 -14.22 -12.17
C ILE A 4 -6.91 -15.15 -11.16
N LEU A 5 -6.24 -14.58 -10.14
CA LEU A 5 -5.67 -15.35 -9.04
C LEU A 5 -6.76 -16.12 -8.27
N TYR A 6 -7.91 -15.49 -8.02
CA TYR A 6 -9.05 -16.15 -7.37
C TYR A 6 -9.57 -17.33 -8.19
N ALA A 7 -9.74 -17.17 -9.51
CA ALA A 7 -10.20 -18.25 -10.37
C ALA A 7 -9.20 -19.42 -10.44
N TYR A 8 -7.89 -19.13 -10.40
CA TYR A 8 -6.84 -20.15 -10.42
C TYR A 8 -6.70 -20.90 -9.09
N TYR A 9 -6.79 -20.19 -7.96
CA TYR A 9 -6.66 -20.75 -6.60
C TYR A 9 -8.00 -21.10 -5.93
N ALA A 10 -9.11 -21.13 -6.68
CA ALA A 10 -10.43 -21.43 -6.13
C ALA A 10 -10.52 -22.81 -5.44
N GLY A 11 -9.71 -23.78 -5.88
CA GLY A 11 -9.70 -25.15 -5.34
C GLY A 11 -8.58 -25.48 -4.35
N CYS A 12 -7.55 -24.63 -4.26
CA CYS A 12 -6.45 -24.79 -3.31
C CYS A 12 -5.80 -23.42 -3.05
N ASP A 13 -6.16 -22.77 -1.94
CA ASP A 13 -5.55 -21.50 -1.56
C ASP A 13 -4.14 -21.71 -0.96
N PRO A 14 -3.07 -21.17 -1.56
CA PRO A 14 -1.71 -21.31 -1.06
C PRO A 14 -1.47 -20.60 0.28
N PHE A 15 -2.30 -19.62 0.66
CA PHE A 15 -2.27 -18.96 1.97
C PHE A 15 -2.81 -19.88 3.07
N THR A 16 -3.98 -20.51 2.86
CA THR A 16 -4.56 -21.46 3.83
C THR A 16 -3.79 -22.78 3.88
N ALA A 17 -3.19 -23.20 2.77
CA ALA A 17 -2.32 -24.38 2.70
C ALA A 17 -0.93 -24.18 3.33
N GLY A 18 -0.63 -23.00 3.90
CA GLY A 18 0.64 -22.73 4.59
C GLY A 18 1.86 -22.57 3.67
N ARG A 19 1.67 -22.50 2.35
CA ARG A 19 2.76 -22.32 1.38
C ARG A 19 3.29 -20.88 1.34
N ILE A 20 2.51 -19.93 1.86
CA ILE A 20 2.83 -18.49 1.87
C ILE A 20 2.57 -17.92 3.27
N GLN A 21 3.53 -17.17 3.81
CA GLN A 21 3.42 -16.53 5.13
C GLN A 21 2.62 -15.21 5.09
N ASN A 22 2.73 -14.45 3.99
CA ASN A 22 2.11 -13.13 3.84
C ASN A 22 1.25 -13.05 2.57
N VAL A 23 0.05 -12.48 2.68
CA VAL A 23 -0.86 -12.29 1.53
C VAL A 23 -0.25 -11.45 0.40
N ASP A 24 0.71 -10.58 0.71
CA ASP A 24 1.40 -9.71 -0.26
C ASP A 24 2.34 -10.50 -1.20
N GLN A 25 2.70 -11.74 -0.84
CA GLN A 25 3.58 -12.60 -1.63
C GLN A 25 2.82 -13.51 -2.62
N ILE A 26 1.50 -13.41 -2.69
CA ILE A 26 0.69 -14.29 -3.53
C ILE A 26 0.95 -14.11 -5.04
N LEU A 27 1.26 -12.88 -5.45
CA LEU A 27 1.58 -12.57 -6.84
C LEU A 27 2.93 -13.18 -7.28
N PRO A 28 4.06 -12.98 -6.58
CA PRO A 28 5.31 -13.65 -6.95
C PRO A 28 5.22 -15.17 -6.85
N TYR A 29 4.45 -15.71 -5.88
CA TYR A 29 4.20 -17.15 -5.78
C TYR A 29 3.47 -17.69 -7.02
N PHE A 30 2.40 -17.03 -7.46
CA PHE A 30 1.64 -17.42 -8.67
C PHE A 30 2.52 -17.49 -9.93
N ILE A 31 3.47 -16.57 -10.06
CA ILE A 31 4.33 -16.51 -11.24
C ILE A 31 5.38 -17.62 -11.21
N MET A 32 5.89 -17.94 -10.02
CA MET A 32 6.78 -19.10 -9.85
C MET A 32 6.03 -20.42 -10.10
N ASP A 33 4.77 -20.53 -9.67
CA ASP A 33 3.93 -21.72 -9.87
C ASP A 33 3.60 -21.95 -11.35
N THR A 34 3.11 -20.93 -12.05
CA THR A 34 2.66 -21.08 -13.45
C THR A 34 3.80 -21.01 -14.47
N LEU A 35 4.85 -20.21 -14.23
CA LEU A 35 5.93 -19.97 -15.18
C LEU A 35 7.29 -20.56 -14.75
N GLY A 36 7.36 -21.28 -13.63
CA GLY A 36 8.59 -21.89 -13.12
C GLY A 36 9.29 -22.85 -14.09
N ASN A 37 8.53 -23.47 -14.99
CA ASN A 37 9.08 -24.39 -16.00
C ASN A 37 9.91 -23.68 -17.09
N LYS A 38 9.77 -22.36 -17.25
CA LYS A 38 10.51 -21.56 -18.24
C LYS A 38 11.56 -20.69 -17.56
N LYS A 39 12.80 -21.16 -17.56
CA LYS A 39 13.95 -20.44 -17.00
C LYS A 39 14.04 -19.02 -17.60
N GLY A 40 14.18 -18.02 -16.73
CA GLY A 40 14.36 -16.61 -17.11
C GLY A 40 13.08 -15.77 -17.10
N ILE A 41 11.89 -16.34 -17.32
CA ILE A 41 10.65 -15.55 -17.38
C ILE A 41 10.24 -14.99 -16.00
N PRO A 42 10.31 -15.76 -14.89
CA PRO A 42 10.04 -15.19 -13.57
C PRO A 42 11.00 -14.05 -13.19
N GLY A 43 12.27 -14.15 -13.60
CA GLY A 43 13.27 -13.09 -13.42
C GLY A 43 12.96 -11.84 -14.24
N LEU A 44 12.55 -12.02 -15.51
CA LEU A 44 12.11 -10.91 -16.36
C LEU A 44 10.88 -10.20 -15.78
N PHE A 45 9.90 -10.96 -15.27
CA PHE A 45 8.74 -10.38 -14.61
C PHE A 45 9.16 -9.51 -13.40
N LEU A 46 10.02 -10.05 -12.54
CA LEU A 46 10.48 -9.33 -11.35
C LEU A 46 11.26 -8.07 -11.73
N ALA A 47 12.11 -8.15 -12.76
CA ALA A 47 12.83 -7.00 -13.30
C ALA A 47 11.88 -5.91 -13.80
N CYS A 48 10.85 -6.27 -14.57
CA CYS A 48 9.82 -5.33 -15.03
C CYS A 48 9.04 -4.70 -13.87
N ALA A 49 8.66 -5.50 -12.87
CA ALA A 49 7.94 -5.01 -11.69
C ALA A 49 8.77 -3.98 -10.91
N PHE A 50 10.04 -4.30 -10.60
CA PHE A 50 10.93 -3.37 -9.91
C PHE A 50 11.23 -2.12 -10.73
N SER A 51 11.44 -2.25 -12.04
CA SER A 51 11.64 -1.11 -12.93
C SER A 51 10.43 -0.17 -12.92
N GLY A 52 9.20 -0.72 -12.97
CA GLY A 52 7.97 0.06 -12.89
C GLY A 52 7.81 0.79 -11.55
N SER A 53 8.07 0.08 -10.44
CA SER A 53 8.05 0.68 -9.10
C SER A 53 9.09 1.79 -8.97
N LEU A 54 10.33 1.54 -9.42
CA LEU A 54 11.43 2.51 -9.32
C LEU A 54 11.17 3.76 -10.16
N SER A 55 10.55 3.63 -11.34
CA SER A 55 10.15 4.78 -12.17
C SER A 55 9.13 5.68 -11.46
N THR A 56 8.14 5.08 -10.79
CA THR A 56 7.15 5.82 -9.99
C THR A 56 7.80 6.51 -8.79
N ILE A 57 8.70 5.80 -8.08
CA ILE A 57 9.43 6.38 -6.95
C ILE A 57 10.32 7.55 -7.41
N SER A 58 11.05 7.39 -8.52
CA SER A 58 11.93 8.43 -9.05
C SER A 58 11.15 9.68 -9.48
N SER A 59 10.04 9.51 -10.19
CA SER A 59 9.19 10.63 -10.60
C SER A 59 8.50 11.31 -9.40
N GLY A 60 8.09 10.53 -8.40
CA GLY A 60 7.55 11.04 -7.14
C GLY A 60 8.57 11.86 -6.34
N LEU A 61 9.78 11.33 -6.12
CA LEU A 61 10.85 12.03 -5.40
C LEU A 61 11.25 13.32 -6.11
N ASN A 62 11.37 13.29 -7.44
CA ASN A 62 11.69 14.49 -8.22
C ASN A 62 10.60 15.56 -8.11
N SER A 63 9.33 15.15 -8.14
CA SER A 63 8.20 16.08 -7.98
C SER A 63 8.15 16.65 -6.56
N MET A 64 8.38 15.84 -5.53
CA MET A 64 8.43 16.32 -4.14
C MET A 64 9.60 17.29 -3.92
N ALA A 65 10.77 17.02 -4.49
CA ALA A 65 11.91 17.93 -4.42
C ALA A 65 11.60 19.28 -5.07
N ALA A 66 10.92 19.26 -6.22
CA ALA A 66 10.44 20.49 -6.88
C ALA A 66 9.44 21.26 -6.00
N VAL A 67 8.45 20.57 -5.43
CA VAL A 67 7.46 21.17 -4.51
C VAL A 67 8.13 21.78 -3.28
N ILE A 68 9.12 21.11 -2.67
CA ILE A 68 9.87 21.65 -1.52
C ILE A 68 10.59 22.95 -1.90
N ILE A 69 11.21 23.01 -3.08
CA ILE A 69 11.91 24.21 -3.53
C ILE A 69 10.95 25.36 -3.82
N GLU A 70 9.86 25.10 -4.54
CA GLU A 70 8.87 26.14 -4.90
C GLU A 70 8.08 26.62 -3.68
N ASP A 71 7.54 25.71 -2.87
CA ASP A 71 6.65 26.07 -1.76
C ASP A 71 7.43 26.56 -0.52
N ILE A 72 8.48 25.83 -0.10
CA ILE A 72 9.21 26.16 1.14
C ILE A 72 10.31 27.19 0.85
N TYR A 73 11.17 26.95 -0.13
CA TYR A 73 12.35 27.80 -0.29
C TYR A 73 12.03 29.13 -0.99
N LYS A 74 11.30 29.09 -2.11
CA LYS A 74 10.89 30.29 -2.86
C LYS A 74 9.66 30.97 -2.24
N GLY A 75 8.65 30.20 -1.86
CA GLY A 75 7.43 30.70 -1.24
C GLY A 75 7.66 31.24 0.17
N LEU A 76 8.03 30.37 1.11
CA LEU A 76 8.14 30.72 2.53
C LEU A 76 9.43 31.49 2.88
N MET A 77 10.58 31.05 2.37
CA MET A 77 11.89 31.65 2.73
C MET A 77 12.27 32.87 1.86
N ARG A 78 11.52 33.14 0.77
CA ARG A 78 11.74 34.24 -0.19
C ARG A 78 13.19 34.41 -0.66
N ARG A 79 13.99 33.33 -0.65
CA ARG A 79 15.40 33.36 -1.05
C ARG A 79 15.53 32.98 -2.53
N LYS A 80 16.20 33.82 -3.31
CA LYS A 80 16.59 33.48 -4.68
C LYS A 80 17.79 32.53 -4.64
N LEU A 81 17.59 31.28 -5.05
CA LEU A 81 18.72 30.39 -5.32
C LEU A 81 19.27 30.66 -6.73
N ASN A 82 20.59 30.63 -6.85
CA ASN A 82 21.26 30.60 -8.15
C ASN A 82 20.98 29.26 -8.89
N ARG A 83 21.05 29.24 -10.22
CA ARG A 83 20.69 28.06 -11.05
C ARG A 83 21.48 26.81 -10.65
N ASP A 84 22.78 26.94 -10.37
CA ASP A 84 23.64 25.81 -9.97
C ASP A 84 23.32 25.31 -8.56
N GLN A 85 22.94 26.22 -7.66
CA GLN A 85 22.53 25.88 -6.30
C GLN A 85 21.16 25.19 -6.26
N GLN A 86 20.25 25.51 -7.18
CA GLN A 86 18.94 24.84 -7.28
C GLN A 86 19.09 23.35 -7.59
N GLY A 87 20.00 22.99 -8.51
CA GLY A 87 20.28 21.60 -8.84
C GLY A 87 20.85 20.81 -7.66
N PHE A 88 21.78 21.42 -6.92
CA PHE A 88 22.37 20.80 -5.73
C PHE A 88 21.34 20.62 -4.60
N VAL A 89 20.53 21.65 -4.33
CA VAL A 89 19.49 21.60 -3.29
C VAL A 89 18.40 20.59 -3.65
N SER A 90 17.98 20.49 -4.92
CA SER A 90 16.99 19.49 -5.36
C SER A 90 17.48 18.05 -5.16
N LYS A 91 18.75 17.78 -5.49
CA LYS A 91 19.39 16.48 -5.24
C LYS A 91 19.45 16.18 -3.74
N LEU A 92 19.85 17.14 -2.92
CA LEU A 92 19.93 16.97 -1.47
C LEU A 92 18.54 16.70 -0.85
N CYS A 93 17.52 17.46 -1.25
CA CYS A 93 16.14 17.23 -0.84
C CYS A 93 15.65 15.83 -1.24
N SER A 94 15.94 15.40 -2.47
CA SER A 94 15.56 14.05 -2.94
C SER A 94 16.19 12.94 -2.10
N VAL A 95 17.46 13.09 -1.70
CA VAL A 95 18.15 12.13 -0.82
C VAL A 95 17.52 12.11 0.56
N VAL A 96 17.27 13.28 1.16
CA VAL A 96 16.65 13.38 2.50
C VAL A 96 15.27 12.75 2.52
N VAL A 97 14.42 13.05 1.53
CA VAL A 97 13.09 12.44 1.40
C VAL A 97 13.21 10.93 1.21
N GLY A 98 14.16 10.45 0.39
CA GLY A 98 14.41 9.02 0.22
C GLY A 98 14.79 8.30 1.53
N VAL A 99 15.64 8.92 2.36
CA VAL A 99 15.99 8.38 3.69
C VAL A 99 14.76 8.32 4.60
N ILE A 100 13.94 9.37 4.62
CA ILE A 100 12.69 9.40 5.41
C ILE A 100 11.74 8.28 4.97
N VAL A 101 11.59 8.07 3.66
CA VAL A 101 10.75 6.99 3.11
C VAL A 101 11.30 5.61 3.48
N MET A 102 12.62 5.40 3.47
CA MET A 102 13.22 4.13 3.94
C MET A 102 12.95 3.88 5.42
N LEU A 103 13.10 4.91 6.27
CA LEU A 103 12.78 4.81 7.70
C LEU A 103 11.30 4.49 7.91
N LEU A 104 10.39 5.17 7.21
CA LEU A 104 8.96 4.90 7.30
C LEU A 104 8.60 3.48 6.84
N THR A 105 9.27 2.99 5.79
CA THR A 105 9.09 1.62 5.29
C THR A 105 9.43 0.57 6.37
N TYR A 106 10.49 0.79 7.15
CA TYR A 106 10.85 -0.07 8.27
C TYR A 106 9.74 -0.14 9.34
N PHE A 107 9.11 0.99 9.66
CA PHE A 107 7.97 1.01 10.59
C PHE A 107 6.74 0.29 10.03
N ILE A 108 6.53 0.36 8.71
CA ILE A 108 5.41 -0.32 8.05
C ILE A 108 5.53 -1.84 8.14
N SER A 109 6.72 -2.41 8.25
CA SER A 109 6.91 -3.85 8.43
C SER A 109 6.31 -4.40 9.73
N TYR A 110 6.06 -3.56 10.73
CA TYR A 110 5.34 -3.94 11.95
C TYR A 110 3.81 -3.90 11.79
N LEU A 111 3.30 -3.33 10.69
CA LEU A 111 1.88 -3.31 10.35
C LEU A 111 1.54 -4.57 9.55
N GLY A 112 0.56 -5.36 10.01
CA GLY A 112 0.31 -6.69 9.45
C GLY A 112 0.06 -6.76 7.95
N SER A 113 -0.79 -5.89 7.38
CA SER A 113 -1.09 -5.91 5.93
C SER A 113 -0.68 -4.60 5.27
N VAL A 114 0.44 -4.64 4.55
CA VAL A 114 1.04 -3.47 3.89
C VAL A 114 0.16 -2.97 2.76
N ILE A 115 -0.36 -3.87 1.92
CA ILE A 115 -1.20 -3.50 0.78
C ILE A 115 -2.48 -2.77 1.21
N ASN A 116 -3.12 -3.22 2.29
CA ASN A 116 -4.33 -2.61 2.82
C ASN A 116 -4.06 -1.22 3.41
N ALA A 117 -2.93 -1.07 4.10
CA ALA A 117 -2.50 0.22 4.63
C ALA A 117 -2.21 1.21 3.49
N ALA A 118 -1.49 0.78 2.44
CA ALA A 118 -1.13 1.60 1.30
C ALA A 118 -2.35 2.11 0.51
N ILE A 119 -3.32 1.22 0.20
CA ILE A 119 -4.53 1.59 -0.53
C ILE A 119 -5.38 2.57 0.29
N SER A 120 -5.50 2.32 1.60
CA SER A 120 -6.27 3.18 2.51
C SER A 120 -5.68 4.59 2.54
N LEU A 121 -4.36 4.69 2.77
CA LEU A 121 -3.68 5.98 2.84
C LEU A 121 -3.74 6.74 1.52
N SER A 122 -3.51 6.06 0.40
CA SER A 122 -3.56 6.66 -0.94
C SER A 122 -4.94 7.24 -1.24
N SER A 123 -6.00 6.51 -0.86
CA SER A 123 -7.38 6.93 -1.10
C SER A 123 -7.77 8.12 -0.20
N THR A 124 -7.36 8.09 1.07
CA THR A 124 -7.64 9.16 2.04
C THR A 124 -7.00 10.48 1.66
N LEU A 125 -5.77 10.47 1.12
CA LEU A 125 -5.09 11.70 0.72
C LEU A 125 -5.60 12.22 -0.64
N CYS A 126 -5.86 11.33 -1.59
CA CYS A 126 -6.27 11.72 -2.94
C CYS A 126 -7.69 12.33 -2.97
N GLY A 127 -8.62 11.86 -2.13
CA GLY A 127 -10.01 12.31 -2.11
C GLY A 127 -10.19 13.83 -1.88
N PRO A 128 -9.72 14.39 -0.74
CA PRO A 128 -9.84 15.82 -0.44
C PRO A 128 -9.15 16.72 -1.47
N ILE A 129 -7.95 16.32 -1.94
CA ILE A 129 -7.18 17.08 -2.94
C ILE A 129 -7.96 17.15 -4.26
N MET A 130 -8.49 16.01 -4.72
CA MET A 130 -9.31 15.95 -5.92
C MET A 130 -10.61 16.76 -5.76
N GLY A 131 -11.23 16.75 -4.58
CA GLY A 131 -12.41 17.55 -4.28
C GLY A 131 -12.18 19.07 -4.40
N VAL A 132 -11.07 19.57 -3.84
CA VAL A 132 -10.70 20.99 -3.97
C VAL A 132 -10.36 21.35 -5.42
N PHE A 133 -9.70 20.45 -6.15
CA PHE A 133 -9.41 20.64 -7.57
C PHE A 133 -10.70 20.76 -8.39
N PHE A 134 -11.66 19.86 -8.20
CA PHE A 134 -12.97 19.95 -8.86
C PHE A 134 -13.75 21.20 -8.50
N LEU A 135 -13.71 21.63 -7.23
CA LEU A 135 -14.33 22.87 -6.79
C LEU A 135 -13.76 24.07 -7.56
N GLY A 136 -12.44 24.13 -7.71
CA GLY A 136 -11.77 25.18 -8.49
C GLY A 136 -12.05 25.11 -10.00
N PHE A 137 -12.23 23.90 -10.54
CA PHE A 137 -12.50 23.71 -11.97
C PHE A 137 -13.93 24.07 -12.37
N PHE A 138 -14.93 23.62 -11.62
CA PHE A 138 -16.35 23.81 -11.97
C PHE A 138 -16.94 25.13 -11.45
N PHE A 139 -16.41 25.69 -10.35
CA PHE A 139 -16.96 26.89 -9.73
C PHE A 139 -15.96 28.05 -9.81
N PRO A 140 -16.02 28.89 -10.86
CA PRO A 140 -15.09 30.01 -11.03
C PRO A 140 -15.24 31.11 -9.97
N LYS A 141 -16.32 31.07 -9.16
CA LYS A 141 -16.57 31.95 -8.01
C LYS A 141 -16.16 31.33 -6.67
N ALA A 142 -15.44 30.21 -6.67
CA ALA A 142 -15.00 29.57 -5.44
C ALA A 142 -14.02 30.47 -4.65
N ASN A 143 -14.32 30.70 -3.38
CA ASN A 143 -13.51 31.52 -2.50
C ASN A 143 -12.36 30.70 -1.88
N ARG A 144 -11.20 31.34 -1.67
CA ARG A 144 -10.02 30.71 -1.01
C ARG A 144 -10.37 30.15 0.36
N LEU A 145 -11.15 30.89 1.15
CA LEU A 145 -11.59 30.46 2.48
C LEU A 145 -12.52 29.24 2.42
N GLY A 146 -13.42 29.18 1.42
CA GLY A 146 -14.32 28.04 1.21
C GLY A 146 -13.55 26.78 0.81
N ALA A 147 -12.56 26.90 -0.07
CA ALA A 147 -11.66 25.79 -0.42
C ALA A 147 -10.87 25.28 0.79
N LEU A 148 -10.35 26.20 1.62
CA LEU A 148 -9.59 25.84 2.84
C LEU A 148 -10.48 25.12 3.86
N ILE A 149 -11.67 25.66 4.16
CA ILE A 149 -12.61 25.05 5.12
C ILE A 149 -13.10 23.70 4.58
N GLY A 150 -13.39 23.58 3.29
CA GLY A 150 -13.78 22.31 2.66
C GLY A 150 -12.69 21.25 2.72
N PHE A 151 -11.42 21.65 2.55
CA PHE A 151 -10.29 20.75 2.69
C PHE A 151 -10.14 20.23 4.13
N PHE A 152 -10.18 21.11 5.14
CA PHE A 152 -10.05 20.69 6.54
C PHE A 152 -11.28 19.91 7.03
N SER A 153 -12.49 20.27 6.61
CA SER A 153 -13.70 19.55 6.99
C SER A 153 -13.73 18.13 6.40
N SER A 154 -13.31 17.96 5.14
CA SER A 154 -13.20 16.63 4.53
C SER A 154 -12.13 15.76 5.21
N LEU A 155 -10.98 16.33 5.59
CA LEU A 155 -9.98 15.61 6.39
C LEU A 155 -10.53 15.19 7.76
N ALA A 156 -11.25 16.08 8.46
CA ALA A 156 -11.85 15.76 9.75
C ALA A 156 -12.89 14.63 9.63
N LEU A 157 -13.74 14.67 8.61
CA LEU A 157 -14.70 13.60 8.32
C LEU A 157 -13.98 12.28 7.99
N GLN A 158 -12.87 12.33 7.25
CA GLN A 158 -12.15 11.12 6.89
C GLN A 158 -11.44 10.49 8.09
N ILE A 159 -10.90 11.31 9.00
CA ILE A 159 -10.37 10.85 10.30
C ILE A 159 -11.50 10.23 11.13
N TRP A 160 -12.67 10.86 11.20
CA TRP A 160 -13.83 10.33 11.90
C TRP A 160 -14.25 8.95 11.37
N ILE A 161 -14.38 8.82 10.05
CA ILE A 161 -14.70 7.53 9.39
C ILE A 161 -13.61 6.50 9.67
N PHE A 162 -12.33 6.88 9.61
CA PHE A 162 -11.22 5.97 9.89
C PHE A 162 -11.27 5.44 11.33
N ILE A 163 -11.50 6.30 12.33
CA ILE A 163 -11.73 5.89 13.71
C ILE A 163 -12.95 4.96 13.81
N GLY A 164 -14.06 5.32 13.16
CA GLY A 164 -15.27 4.51 13.14
C GLY A 164 -15.03 3.10 12.60
N VAL A 165 -14.27 2.98 11.50
CA VAL A 165 -13.87 1.69 10.92
C VAL A 165 -12.99 0.90 11.87
N GLN A 166 -12.08 1.54 12.60
CA GLN A 166 -11.23 0.84 13.57
C GLN A 166 -12.00 0.34 14.79
N LEU A 167 -13.00 1.10 15.26
CA LEU A 167 -13.91 0.69 16.34
C LEU A 167 -14.84 -0.45 15.91
N THR A 168 -15.38 -0.39 14.69
CA THR A 168 -16.26 -1.45 14.16
C THR A 168 -15.50 -2.69 13.66
N LYS A 169 -14.22 -2.55 13.27
CA LYS A 169 -13.37 -3.68 12.84
C LYS A 169 -13.24 -4.77 13.89
N HIS A 170 -13.35 -4.44 15.18
CA HIS A 170 -13.37 -5.42 16.26
C HIS A 170 -14.51 -6.46 16.08
N GLN A 171 -15.63 -6.06 15.46
CA GLN A 171 -16.79 -6.92 15.25
C GLN A 171 -16.77 -7.67 13.89
N ARG A 172 -15.88 -7.31 12.96
CA ARG A 172 -15.84 -7.86 11.60
C ARG A 172 -14.86 -9.03 11.51
N SER A 173 -15.08 -10.05 12.32
CA SER A 173 -14.42 -11.34 12.14
C SER A 173 -14.84 -11.92 10.79
N ASN A 174 -13.86 -12.06 9.88
CA ASN A 174 -13.77 -13.07 8.82
C ASN A 174 -15.04 -13.41 8.02
N ASN A 175 -15.62 -12.45 7.29
CA ASN A 175 -16.30 -12.76 6.03
C ASN A 175 -15.29 -12.82 4.87
N ARG A 176 -14.23 -13.62 5.04
CA ARG A 176 -13.50 -14.11 3.85
C ARG A 176 -14.42 -15.15 3.21
N LEU A 177 -14.57 -15.12 1.90
CA LEU A 177 -15.30 -16.17 1.20
C LEU A 177 -14.68 -17.53 1.62
N PRO A 178 -15.49 -18.59 1.77
CA PRO A 178 -14.97 -19.90 2.15
C PRO A 178 -13.91 -20.32 1.13
N LEU A 179 -12.67 -20.39 1.58
CA LEU A 179 -11.53 -20.83 0.78
C LEU A 179 -11.55 -22.36 0.80
N SER A 180 -11.56 -22.99 -0.38
CA SER A 180 -11.55 -24.44 -0.50
C SER A 180 -10.11 -24.96 -0.57
N ILE A 181 -9.79 -25.93 0.27
CA ILE A 181 -8.53 -26.71 0.26
C ILE A 181 -8.74 -28.11 -0.32
N ALA A 182 -9.93 -28.40 -0.84
CA ALA A 182 -10.35 -29.75 -1.23
C ALA A 182 -9.50 -30.36 -2.37
N ASN A 183 -8.78 -29.55 -3.14
CA ASN A 183 -7.97 -29.99 -4.26
C ASN A 183 -6.45 -29.81 -4.03
N CYS A 184 -6.01 -29.58 -2.80
CA CYS A 184 -4.58 -29.51 -2.47
C CYS A 184 -4.01 -30.93 -2.31
N THR A 185 -3.14 -31.36 -3.24
CA THR A 185 -2.59 -32.73 -3.28
C THR A 185 -1.44 -33.00 -2.30
N ASP A 186 -0.92 -31.98 -1.61
CA ASP A 186 0.30 -32.10 -0.77
C ASP A 186 0.07 -31.88 0.73
N ILE A 187 -1.18 -31.94 1.22
CA ILE A 187 -1.38 -31.90 2.67
C ILE A 187 -1.14 -33.31 3.21
N ASN A 188 0.08 -33.57 3.68
CA ASN A 188 0.35 -34.74 4.51
C ASN A 188 -0.61 -34.68 5.70
N VAL A 189 -1.62 -35.55 5.67
CA VAL A 189 -2.78 -35.62 6.59
C VAL A 189 -2.37 -35.70 8.06
N LEU A 190 -1.10 -36.03 8.36
CA LEU A 190 -0.52 -35.99 9.70
C LEU A 190 -0.41 -34.58 10.31
N GLU A 191 -0.23 -33.52 9.53
CA GLU A 191 0.00 -32.16 10.09
C GLU A 191 -1.31 -31.49 10.52
N ILE A 192 -2.42 -31.79 9.82
CA ILE A 192 -3.77 -31.36 10.21
C ILE A 192 -4.19 -32.03 11.54
N MET A 193 -3.90 -33.33 11.70
CA MET A 193 -4.23 -34.06 12.94
C MET A 193 -3.47 -33.55 14.17
N ASN A 194 -2.24 -33.04 14.00
CA ASN A 194 -1.49 -32.41 15.08
C ASN A 194 -1.98 -30.99 15.39
N SER A 195 -2.35 -30.19 14.37
CA SER A 195 -2.87 -28.83 14.61
C SER A 195 -4.28 -28.80 15.22
N SER A 196 -5.08 -29.85 15.02
CA SER A 196 -6.38 -30.01 15.68
C SER A 196 -6.26 -30.36 17.18
N ARG A 197 -5.14 -30.95 17.62
CA ARG A 197 -4.87 -31.17 19.06
C ARG A 197 -4.41 -29.90 19.78
N THR A 198 -3.73 -28.98 19.09
CA THR A 198 -3.25 -27.74 19.73
C THR A 198 -4.35 -26.69 19.88
N THR A 199 -5.36 -26.68 19.00
CA THR A 199 -6.51 -25.75 19.12
C THR A 199 -7.53 -26.17 20.17
N THR A 200 -7.57 -27.44 20.57
CA THR A 200 -8.39 -27.87 21.74
C THR A 200 -7.70 -27.63 23.08
N ALA A 201 -6.38 -27.37 23.10
CA ALA A 201 -5.63 -27.09 24.34
C ALA A 201 -5.51 -25.59 24.66
N ALA A 202 -5.68 -24.68 23.69
CA ALA A 202 -5.48 -23.24 23.88
C ALA A 202 -6.76 -22.44 24.20
N THR A 203 -7.94 -23.08 24.25
CA THR A 203 -9.20 -22.45 24.72
C THR A 203 -9.34 -22.41 26.25
N HIS A 204 -8.33 -22.88 26.98
CA HIS A 204 -8.21 -22.63 28.41
C HIS A 204 -6.82 -22.07 28.73
N ILE A 205 -6.78 -20.78 29.05
CA ILE A 205 -5.87 -20.05 29.95
C ILE A 205 -5.30 -18.78 29.30
N LYS A 206 -5.89 -17.66 29.77
CA LYS A 206 -5.48 -16.24 29.77
C LYS A 206 -5.34 -15.50 28.44
#